data_AF-A0A954H6A0-F1
#
_entry.id   AF-A0A954H6A0-F1
#
_cell.length_a   1.000
_cell.length_b   1.000
_cell.length_c   1.000
_cell.angle_alpha   90.00
_cell.angle_beta   90.00
_cell.angle_gamma   90.00
#
_symmetry.space_group_name_H-M   'P 1'
#
loop_
_entity.id
_entity.type
_entity.pdbx_description
1 polymer ?
#
loop_
_entity_poly.entity_id
_entity_poly.type
_entity_poly.pdbx_seq_one_letter_code
_entity_poly.pdbx_strand_id
1 'polypeptide(L)'
;MNKTVLLAWIGNTDLRASRNELPNGVGPLASAVGARQFSIIHLLTNQNKKESTDFVKWLKHYTEAPVTLWHKKLSGPTHFGGIYEAVCEVIDSILEEKKSPRFTFHLSPGTPAMAAVWIILAKTSCPAELIESSLEDGVKTVSIPFELAADYTPARTIENSAELMRLSQGLPPEAPEFHAIVHRCLAMKQVIAQARRIAPEDVPLLIQG
;
A
#
# COMPACT_ATOMS: atom_id res chain seq x y z
N MET A 1 -24.70 -7.24 -15.66
CA MET A 1 -24.60 -7.37 -14.19
C MET A 1 -23.18 -7.00 -13.79
N ASN A 2 -22.99 -6.03 -12.89
CA ASN A 2 -21.65 -5.67 -12.42
C ASN A 2 -21.09 -6.85 -11.60
N LYS A 3 -19.90 -7.35 -11.95
CA LYS A 3 -19.28 -8.48 -11.27
C LYS A 3 -18.79 -8.04 -9.89
N THR A 4 -19.17 -8.77 -8.85
CA THR A 4 -18.67 -8.57 -7.48
C THR A 4 -17.28 -9.20 -7.37
N VAL A 5 -16.30 -8.42 -6.94
CA VAL A 5 -14.89 -8.81 -6.86
C VAL A 5 -14.45 -8.72 -5.41
N LEU A 6 -14.07 -9.86 -4.82
CA LEU A 6 -13.43 -9.88 -3.50
C LEU A 6 -11.93 -9.66 -3.65
N LEU A 7 -11.36 -8.69 -2.95
CA LEU A 7 -9.92 -8.58 -2.72
C LEU A 7 -9.60 -8.78 -1.26
N ALA A 8 -8.57 -9.59 -1.01
CA ALA A 8 -8.14 -9.91 0.35
C ALA A 8 -6.67 -10.34 0.35
N TRP A 9 -6.01 -10.14 1.48
CA TRP A 9 -4.72 -10.79 1.73
C TRP A 9 -4.95 -12.22 2.23
N ILE A 10 -3.97 -13.10 2.03
CA ILE A 10 -3.91 -14.39 2.75
C ILE A 10 -3.21 -14.15 4.08
N GLY A 11 -3.92 -14.35 5.20
CA GLY A 11 -3.38 -14.23 6.54
C GLY A 11 -2.81 -15.54 7.07
N ASN A 12 -2.05 -15.45 8.17
CA ASN A 12 -1.52 -16.64 8.85
C ASN A 12 -2.66 -17.53 9.40
N THR A 13 -3.74 -16.94 9.88
CA THR A 13 -4.92 -17.69 10.35
C THR A 13 -5.54 -18.51 9.23
N ASP A 14 -5.62 -17.98 8.01
CA ASP A 14 -6.12 -18.69 6.84
C ASP A 14 -5.22 -19.87 6.46
N LEU A 15 -3.90 -19.66 6.46
CA LEU A 15 -2.93 -20.73 6.20
C LEU A 15 -3.01 -21.84 7.24
N ARG A 16 -3.09 -21.50 8.52
CA ARG A 16 -3.27 -22.47 9.61
C ARG A 16 -4.59 -23.23 9.48
N ALA A 17 -5.67 -22.56 9.09
CA ALA A 17 -6.97 -23.20 8.83
C ALA A 17 -6.84 -24.28 7.75
N SER A 18 -6.18 -23.97 6.64
CA SER A 18 -5.99 -24.91 5.53
C SER A 18 -5.15 -26.15 5.87
N ARG A 19 -4.40 -26.10 6.98
CA ARG A 19 -3.58 -27.20 7.49
C ARG A 19 -4.24 -27.97 8.62
N ASN A 20 -5.49 -27.64 8.97
CA ASN A 20 -6.19 -28.17 10.14
C ASN A 20 -5.45 -27.86 11.46
N GLU A 21 -4.76 -26.72 11.54
CA GLU A 21 -4.02 -26.25 12.73
C GLU A 21 -4.83 -25.25 13.58
N LEU A 22 -6.09 -25.00 13.21
CA LEU A 22 -7.02 -24.23 14.02
C LEU A 22 -7.87 -25.18 14.87
N PRO A 23 -7.97 -24.96 16.19
CA PRO A 23 -8.81 -25.78 17.06
C PRO A 23 -10.30 -25.61 16.74
N ASN A 24 -10.72 -24.42 16.29
CA ASN A 24 -12.09 -24.11 15.89
C ASN A 24 -12.10 -23.15 14.71
N GLY A 25 -13.09 -23.31 13.82
CA GLY A 25 -13.37 -22.42 12.70
C GLY A 25 -12.52 -22.67 11.44
N VAL A 26 -12.88 -21.96 10.37
CA VAL A 26 -12.32 -22.13 9.02
C VAL A 26 -11.40 -20.99 8.60
N GLY A 27 -11.12 -20.04 9.50
CA GLY A 27 -10.35 -18.84 9.19
C GLY A 27 -11.16 -17.78 8.41
N PRO A 28 -10.65 -16.54 8.36
CA PRO A 28 -11.37 -15.39 7.82
C PRO A 28 -11.88 -15.55 6.38
N LEU A 29 -10.99 -15.95 5.45
CA LEU A 29 -11.32 -16.03 4.03
C LEU A 29 -12.40 -17.07 3.73
N ALA A 30 -12.29 -18.27 4.31
CA ALA A 30 -13.29 -19.31 4.11
C ALA A 30 -14.64 -18.91 4.72
N SER A 31 -14.64 -18.21 5.86
CA SER A 31 -15.86 -17.64 6.45
C SER A 31 -16.51 -16.64 5.49
N ALA A 32 -15.73 -15.70 4.94
CA ALA A 32 -16.21 -14.69 4.00
C ALA A 32 -16.83 -15.29 2.73
N VAL A 33 -16.13 -16.22 2.07
CA VAL A 33 -16.60 -16.81 0.80
C VAL A 33 -17.71 -17.86 0.99
N GLY A 34 -17.81 -18.45 2.18
CA GLY A 34 -18.91 -19.34 2.54
C GLY A 34 -20.19 -18.58 2.89
N ALA A 35 -20.08 -17.39 3.48
CA ALA A 35 -21.24 -16.58 3.86
C ALA A 35 -21.74 -15.66 2.74
N ARG A 36 -20.88 -15.26 1.79
CA ARG A 36 -21.22 -14.31 0.71
C ARG A 36 -20.77 -14.80 -0.65
N GLN A 37 -21.55 -14.45 -1.67
CA GLN A 37 -21.26 -14.82 -3.06
C GLN A 37 -20.46 -13.74 -3.78
N PHE A 38 -19.36 -14.17 -4.40
CA PHE A 38 -18.50 -13.31 -5.22
C PHE A 38 -18.39 -13.88 -6.63
N SER A 39 -18.29 -13.01 -7.63
CA SER A 39 -18.12 -13.44 -9.02
C SER A 39 -16.69 -13.88 -9.32
N ILE A 40 -15.72 -13.31 -8.61
CA ILE A 40 -14.29 -13.63 -8.71
C ILE A 40 -13.59 -13.17 -7.44
N ILE A 41 -12.54 -13.88 -7.05
CA ILE A 41 -11.76 -13.63 -5.85
C ILE A 41 -10.30 -13.38 -6.27
N HIS A 42 -9.72 -12.27 -5.85
CA HIS A 42 -8.31 -11.94 -6.02
C HIS A 42 -7.64 -11.95 -4.65
N LEU A 43 -6.68 -12.86 -4.46
CA LEU A 43 -5.94 -13.01 -3.22
C LEU A 43 -4.52 -12.48 -3.37
N LEU A 44 -4.09 -11.63 -2.45
CA LEU A 44 -2.71 -11.15 -2.37
C LEU A 44 -1.95 -11.95 -1.31
N THR A 45 -0.70 -12.29 -1.59
CA THR A 45 0.16 -13.01 -0.65
C THR A 45 1.61 -12.57 -0.76
N ASN A 46 2.28 -12.46 0.39
CA ASN A 46 3.73 -12.31 0.52
C ASN A 46 4.40 -13.55 1.13
N GLN A 47 3.66 -14.65 1.26
CA GLN A 47 4.11 -15.91 1.87
C GLN A 47 4.68 -16.87 0.82
N ASN A 48 5.06 -18.10 1.19
CA ASN A 48 5.62 -19.06 0.22
C ASN A 48 4.59 -19.41 -0.89
N LYS A 49 5.07 -19.53 -2.14
CA LYS A 49 4.25 -19.88 -3.31
C LYS A 49 3.51 -21.21 -3.14
N LYS A 50 4.19 -22.23 -2.61
CA LYS A 50 3.61 -23.57 -2.39
C LYS A 50 2.47 -23.49 -1.39
N GLU A 51 2.71 -22.88 -0.24
CA GLU A 51 1.69 -22.74 0.82
C GLU A 51 0.47 -21.97 0.34
N SER A 52 0.69 -20.88 -0.39
CA SER A 52 -0.40 -20.07 -0.94
C SER A 52 -1.20 -20.81 -2.02
N THR A 53 -0.53 -21.63 -2.83
CA THR A 53 -1.21 -22.46 -3.85
C THR A 53 -2.03 -23.58 -3.22
N ASP A 54 -1.48 -24.23 -2.20
CA ASP A 54 -2.19 -25.28 -1.45
C ASP A 54 -3.39 -24.68 -0.69
N PHE A 55 -3.24 -23.48 -0.14
CA PHE A 55 -4.35 -22.72 0.44
C PHE A 55 -5.47 -22.46 -0.58
N VAL A 56 -5.15 -22.02 -1.81
CA VAL A 56 -6.17 -21.79 -2.86
C VAL A 56 -6.92 -23.07 -3.21
N LYS A 57 -6.24 -24.22 -3.28
CA LYS A 57 -6.90 -25.52 -3.50
C LYS A 57 -7.87 -25.86 -2.38
N TRP A 58 -7.48 -25.62 -1.13
CA TRP A 58 -8.33 -25.81 0.02
C TRP A 58 -9.53 -24.85 0.03
N LEU A 59 -9.32 -23.56 -0.27
CA LEU A 59 -10.39 -22.55 -0.27
C LEU A 59 -11.50 -22.85 -1.29
N LYS A 60 -11.18 -23.50 -2.41
CA LYS A 60 -12.17 -23.93 -3.42
C LYS A 60 -13.22 -24.91 -2.90
N HIS A 61 -13.03 -25.51 -1.72
CA HIS A 61 -14.05 -26.34 -1.10
C HIS A 61 -15.22 -25.51 -0.53
N TYR A 62 -15.03 -24.19 -0.39
CA TYR A 62 -16.01 -23.25 0.16
C TYR A 62 -16.61 -22.32 -0.90
N THR A 63 -16.10 -22.35 -2.13
CA THR A 63 -16.55 -21.42 -3.18
C THR A 63 -16.28 -21.96 -4.58
N GLU A 64 -17.26 -21.78 -5.46
CA GLU A 64 -17.15 -22.06 -6.90
C GLU A 64 -16.56 -20.87 -7.69
N ALA A 65 -16.36 -19.73 -7.03
CA ALA A 65 -15.84 -18.54 -7.68
C ALA A 65 -14.39 -18.76 -8.14
N PRO A 66 -14.01 -18.28 -9.33
CA PRO A 66 -12.61 -18.32 -9.76
C PRO A 66 -11.74 -17.52 -8.79
N VAL A 67 -10.60 -18.11 -8.41
CA VAL A 67 -9.63 -17.52 -7.49
C VAL A 67 -8.32 -17.24 -8.23
N THR A 68 -7.90 -15.97 -8.24
CA THR A 68 -6.63 -15.52 -8.80
C THR A 68 -5.68 -15.16 -7.66
N LEU A 69 -4.45 -15.69 -7.71
CA LEU A 69 -3.44 -15.47 -6.67
C LEU A 69 -2.35 -14.50 -7.16
N TRP A 70 -2.14 -13.42 -6.43
CA TRP A 70 -1.14 -12.38 -6.69
C TRP A 70 -0.02 -12.46 -5.68
N HIS A 71 1.16 -12.85 -6.14
CA HIS A 71 2.34 -12.92 -5.30
C HIS A 71 3.06 -11.58 -5.26
N LYS A 72 3.11 -10.95 -4.09
CA LYS A 72 3.69 -9.61 -3.91
C LYS A 72 4.85 -9.69 -2.93
N LYS A 73 6.03 -9.31 -3.41
CA LYS A 73 7.22 -9.21 -2.56
C LYS A 73 7.15 -7.91 -1.78
N LEU A 74 6.90 -8.00 -0.48
CA LEU A 74 6.91 -6.86 0.41
C LEU A 74 8.24 -6.80 1.16
N SER A 75 8.77 -5.59 1.36
CA SER A 75 9.96 -5.35 2.19
C SER A 75 9.70 -5.64 3.68
N GLY A 76 8.44 -5.59 4.10
CA GLY A 76 7.99 -6.00 5.42
C GLY A 76 6.47 -5.91 5.57
N PRO A 77 5.89 -6.58 6.59
CA PRO A 77 4.44 -6.64 6.81
C PRO A 77 3.81 -5.33 7.33
N THR A 78 4.65 -4.34 7.66
CA THR A 78 4.26 -3.02 8.19
C THR A 78 4.68 -1.88 7.26
N HIS A 79 5.23 -2.19 6.08
CA HIS A 79 5.68 -1.18 5.14
C HIS A 79 4.52 -0.68 4.27
N PHE A 80 3.78 0.31 4.78
CA PHE A 80 2.58 0.86 4.14
C PHE A 80 2.78 1.25 2.67
N GLY A 81 3.93 1.85 2.32
CA GLY A 81 4.24 2.25 0.95
C GLY A 81 4.19 1.09 -0.03
N GLY A 82 4.96 0.03 0.25
CA GLY A 82 4.99 -1.17 -0.59
C GLY A 82 3.68 -1.98 -0.56
N ILE A 83 2.94 -1.96 0.55
CA ILE A 83 1.60 -2.57 0.60
C ILE A 83 0.65 -1.81 -0.34
N TYR A 84 0.65 -0.48 -0.27
CA TYR A 84 -0.19 0.38 -1.12
C TYR A 84 0.12 0.16 -2.60
N GLU A 85 1.39 0.23 -3.00
CA GLU A 85 1.83 0.00 -4.38
C GLU A 85 1.41 -1.39 -4.88
N ALA A 86 1.65 -2.43 -4.09
CA ALA A 86 1.30 -3.80 -4.44
C ALA A 86 -0.21 -3.99 -4.64
N VAL A 87 -1.03 -3.31 -3.84
CA VAL A 87 -2.48 -3.35 -3.96
C VAL A 87 -2.96 -2.59 -5.20
N CYS A 88 -2.46 -1.37 -5.41
CA CYS A 88 -2.83 -0.54 -6.56
C CYS A 88 -2.53 -1.27 -7.87
N GLU A 89 -1.36 -1.90 -8.00
CA GLU A 89 -1.01 -2.69 -9.18
C GLU A 89 -2.04 -3.81 -9.48
N VAL A 90 -2.57 -4.46 -8.45
CA VAL A 90 -3.61 -5.50 -8.62
C VAL A 90 -4.95 -4.88 -8.99
N ILE A 91 -5.35 -3.77 -8.36
CA ILE A 91 -6.60 -3.08 -8.68
C ILE A 91 -6.58 -2.57 -10.13
N ASP A 92 -5.48 -1.94 -10.54
CA ASP A 92 -5.29 -1.40 -11.89
C ASP A 92 -5.39 -2.52 -12.93
N SER A 93 -4.71 -3.65 -12.69
CA SER A 93 -4.81 -4.84 -13.55
C SER A 93 -6.26 -5.35 -13.68
N ILE A 94 -7.05 -5.33 -12.60
CA ILE A 94 -8.46 -5.76 -12.65
C ILE A 94 -9.32 -4.76 -13.42
N LEU A 95 -9.06 -3.46 -13.26
CA LEU A 95 -9.79 -2.38 -13.94
C LEU A 95 -9.52 -2.36 -15.45
N GLU A 96 -8.32 -2.73 -15.89
CA GLU A 96 -7.99 -2.91 -17.30
C GLU A 96 -8.80 -4.04 -17.95
N GLU A 97 -8.96 -5.16 -17.25
CA GLU A 97 -9.67 -6.34 -17.76
C GLU A 97 -11.19 -6.22 -17.67
N LYS A 98 -11.71 -5.53 -16.66
CA LYS A 98 -13.13 -5.56 -16.30
C LYS A 98 -13.73 -4.16 -16.27
N LYS A 99 -14.79 -3.96 -17.05
CA LYS A 99 -15.58 -2.71 -17.01
C LYS A 99 -16.37 -2.63 -15.71
N SER A 100 -16.05 -1.63 -14.88
CA SER A 100 -16.80 -1.23 -13.67
C SER A 100 -17.08 -2.37 -12.66
N PRO A 101 -16.06 -3.04 -12.10
CA PRO A 101 -16.26 -4.02 -11.04
C PRO A 101 -16.82 -3.39 -9.77
N ARG A 102 -17.56 -4.18 -8.97
CA ARG A 102 -17.91 -3.79 -7.60
C ARG A 102 -16.96 -4.48 -6.64
N PHE A 103 -16.04 -3.70 -6.06
CA PHE A 103 -15.05 -4.22 -5.15
C PHE A 103 -15.61 -4.44 -3.74
N THR A 104 -15.16 -5.52 -3.12
CA THR A 104 -15.29 -5.80 -1.70
C THR A 104 -13.90 -6.08 -1.15
N PHE A 105 -13.48 -5.36 -0.11
CA PHE A 105 -12.19 -5.57 0.55
C PHE A 105 -12.39 -6.26 1.90
N HIS A 106 -11.63 -7.32 2.13
CA HIS A 106 -11.67 -8.05 3.40
C HIS A 106 -10.57 -7.58 4.34
N LEU A 107 -10.98 -7.05 5.49
CA LEU A 107 -10.09 -6.41 6.46
C LEU A 107 -9.43 -7.37 7.45
N SER A 108 -10.03 -8.53 7.72
CA SER A 108 -9.56 -9.45 8.76
C SER A 108 -8.29 -10.24 8.39
N PRO A 109 -8.13 -10.77 7.17
CA PRO A 109 -6.93 -11.54 6.83
C PRO A 109 -5.76 -10.61 6.48
N GLY A 110 -4.55 -11.01 6.89
CA GLY A 110 -3.32 -10.23 6.71
C GLY A 110 -2.88 -9.54 7.99
N THR A 111 -2.19 -8.41 7.87
CA THR A 111 -1.73 -7.60 9.01
C THR A 111 -2.61 -6.35 9.19
N PRO A 112 -2.61 -5.72 10.38
CA PRO A 112 -3.34 -4.46 10.57
C PRO A 112 -2.96 -3.35 9.58
N ALA A 113 -1.69 -3.31 9.14
CA ALA A 113 -1.24 -2.37 8.11
C ALA A 113 -1.91 -2.63 6.74
N MET A 114 -2.09 -3.91 6.37
CA MET A 114 -2.82 -4.30 5.17
C MET A 114 -4.30 -3.89 5.22
N ALA A 115 -4.96 -4.11 6.36
CA ALA A 115 -6.34 -3.68 6.58
C ALA A 115 -6.49 -2.15 6.50
N ALA A 116 -5.53 -1.41 7.07
CA ALA A 116 -5.52 0.04 6.98
C ALA A 116 -5.38 0.55 5.54
N VAL A 117 -4.55 -0.08 4.71
CA VAL A 117 -4.45 0.25 3.27
C VAL A 117 -5.77 0.01 2.55
N TRP A 118 -6.50 -1.07 2.87
CA TRP A 118 -7.86 -1.28 2.31
C TRP A 118 -8.82 -0.16 2.69
N ILE A 119 -8.83 0.25 3.95
CA ILE A 119 -9.70 1.34 4.42
C ILE A 119 -9.36 2.65 3.71
N ILE A 120 -8.07 2.99 3.58
CA ILE A 120 -7.61 4.19 2.88
C ILE A 120 -8.12 4.16 1.43
N LEU A 121 -7.83 3.11 0.68
CA LEU A 121 -8.23 2.99 -0.72
C LEU A 121 -9.75 3.03 -0.90
N ALA A 122 -10.50 2.32 -0.05
CA ALA A 122 -11.96 2.30 -0.09
C ALA A 122 -12.60 3.68 0.12
N LYS A 123 -11.90 4.58 0.83
CA LYS A 123 -12.38 5.92 1.17
C LYS A 123 -11.81 7.04 0.32
N THR A 124 -10.75 6.80 -0.45
CA THR A 124 -10.09 7.84 -1.25
C THR A 124 -10.24 7.61 -2.74
N SER A 125 -9.65 6.54 -3.28
CA SER A 125 -9.40 6.39 -4.72
C SER A 125 -10.13 5.19 -5.36
N CYS A 126 -10.57 4.22 -4.57
CA CYS A 126 -11.19 2.99 -5.08
C CYS A 126 -12.38 2.57 -4.20
N PRO A 127 -13.58 3.14 -4.41
CA PRO A 127 -14.76 2.82 -3.63
C PRO A 127 -15.06 1.32 -3.57
N ALA A 128 -15.13 0.77 -2.35
CA ALA A 128 -15.35 -0.65 -2.11
C ALA A 128 -16.23 -0.88 -0.88
N GLU A 129 -16.99 -1.98 -0.87
CA GLU A 129 -17.59 -2.49 0.37
C GLU A 129 -16.47 -3.05 1.26
N LEU A 130 -16.49 -2.72 2.54
CA LEU A 130 -15.55 -3.26 3.50
C LEU A 130 -16.21 -4.38 4.30
N ILE A 131 -15.54 -5.52 4.46
CA ILE A 131 -16.04 -6.63 5.28
C ILE A 131 -14.98 -7.12 6.26
N GLU A 132 -15.46 -7.64 7.38
CA GLU A 132 -14.67 -8.37 8.35
C GLU A 132 -15.35 -9.70 8.69
N SER A 133 -14.57 -10.62 9.25
CA SER A 133 -15.05 -11.91 9.70
C SER A 133 -14.37 -12.29 11.01
N SER A 134 -15.14 -12.75 11.98
CA SER A 134 -14.63 -13.34 13.21
C SER A 134 -15.35 -14.65 13.54
N LEU A 135 -14.86 -15.37 14.54
CA LEU A 135 -15.50 -16.61 15.00
C LEU A 135 -16.83 -16.32 15.71
N GLU A 136 -16.89 -15.21 16.44
CA GLU A 136 -17.99 -14.82 17.31
C GLU A 136 -19.16 -14.24 16.51
N ASP A 137 -18.83 -13.44 15.50
CA ASP A 137 -19.77 -12.55 14.83
C ASP A 137 -20.03 -12.91 13.36
N GLY A 138 -19.33 -13.91 12.83
CA GLY A 138 -19.40 -14.26 11.42
C GLY A 138 -18.94 -13.11 10.53
N VAL A 139 -19.56 -12.96 9.35
CA VAL A 139 -19.15 -11.98 8.34
C VAL A 139 -20.01 -10.73 8.39
N LYS A 140 -19.38 -9.58 8.70
CA LYS A 140 -20.05 -8.28 8.82
C LYS A 140 -19.54 -7.29 7.79
N THR A 141 -20.44 -6.41 7.33
CA THR A 141 -20.06 -5.22 6.55
C THR A 141 -19.62 -4.13 7.51
N VAL A 142 -18.45 -3.55 7.27
CA VAL A 142 -17.85 -2.51 8.10
C VAL A 142 -18.19 -1.15 7.53
N SER A 143 -18.71 -0.27 8.39
CA SER A 143 -18.90 1.15 8.06
C SER A 143 -17.84 1.98 8.77
N ILE A 144 -17.13 2.80 8.00
CA ILE A 144 -16.16 3.75 8.52
C ILE A 144 -16.83 5.14 8.50
N PRO A 145 -17.18 5.70 9.67
CA PRO A 145 -18.06 6.87 9.79
C PRO A 145 -17.30 8.21 9.66
N PHE A 146 -16.28 8.24 8.82
CA PHE A 146 -15.52 9.46 8.52
C PHE A 146 -15.03 9.42 7.07
N GLU A 147 -14.84 10.61 6.51
CA GLU A 147 -14.20 10.79 5.21
C GLU A 147 -12.69 10.85 5.39
N LEU A 148 -11.97 10.19 4.49
CA LEU A 148 -10.51 10.23 4.46
C LEU A 148 -10.10 10.98 3.20
N ALA A 149 -9.18 11.93 3.35
CA ALA A 149 -8.38 12.45 2.27
C ALA A 149 -6.94 12.01 2.53
N ALA A 150 -6.37 11.23 1.61
CA ALA A 150 -4.99 10.80 1.70
C ALA A 150 -4.35 10.90 0.32
N ASP A 151 -3.33 11.76 0.23
CA ASP A 151 -2.47 11.84 -0.95
C ASP A 151 -1.29 10.89 -0.76
N TYR A 152 -1.22 9.86 -1.60
CA TYR A 152 -0.06 8.98 -1.60
C TYR A 152 1.16 9.73 -2.14
N THR A 153 2.09 10.06 -1.25
CA THR A 153 3.38 10.67 -1.61
C THR A 153 4.48 9.62 -1.43
N PRO A 154 4.95 8.95 -2.50
CA PRO A 154 6.07 8.02 -2.36
C PRO A 154 7.28 8.76 -1.81
N ALA A 155 8.07 8.10 -0.97
CA ALA A 155 9.29 8.67 -0.40
C ALA A 155 10.19 9.10 -1.57
N ARG A 156 10.21 10.41 -1.87
CA ARG A 156 10.98 10.97 -2.97
C ARG A 156 12.44 10.61 -2.74
N THR A 157 13.08 9.98 -3.72
CA THR A 157 14.54 9.87 -3.76
C THR A 157 15.09 11.26 -3.49
N ILE A 158 15.97 11.40 -2.48
CA ILE A 158 16.51 12.68 -2.01
C ILE A 158 17.06 13.52 -3.18
N GLU A 159 17.51 12.87 -4.26
CA GLU A 159 17.98 13.47 -5.51
C GLU A 159 16.93 14.35 -6.20
N ASN A 160 15.68 13.89 -6.34
CA ASN A 160 14.61 14.70 -6.94
C ASN A 160 14.15 15.84 -6.01
N SER A 161 14.36 15.70 -4.70
CA SER A 161 14.05 16.76 -3.74
C SER A 161 15.05 17.92 -3.82
N ALA A 162 16.32 17.64 -4.14
CA ALA A 162 17.33 18.68 -4.36
C ALA A 162 17.05 19.46 -5.65
N GLU A 163 16.64 18.78 -6.73
CA GLU A 163 16.32 19.44 -8.00
C GLU A 163 14.98 20.19 -7.97
N LEU A 164 13.96 19.64 -7.31
CA LEU A 164 12.71 20.37 -7.04
C LEU A 164 12.90 21.51 -6.05
N MET A 165 13.78 21.38 -5.03
CA MET A 165 14.20 22.53 -4.21
C MET A 165 14.94 23.57 -5.06
N ARG A 166 15.81 23.14 -5.99
CA ARG A 166 16.54 24.07 -6.88
C ARG A 166 15.57 24.88 -7.72
N LEU A 167 14.55 24.23 -8.27
CA LEU A 167 13.54 24.84 -9.12
C LEU A 167 12.51 25.66 -8.32
N SER A 168 12.03 25.18 -7.17
CA SER A 168 11.00 25.90 -6.38
C SER A 168 11.58 27.02 -5.52
N GLN A 169 12.83 26.90 -5.07
CA GLN A 169 13.47 27.92 -4.25
C GLN A 169 14.24 28.99 -5.07
N GLY A 170 14.07 29.00 -6.40
CA GLY A 170 14.73 29.95 -7.30
C GLY A 170 16.23 30.05 -7.02
N LEU A 171 16.90 28.91 -6.83
CA LEU A 171 18.33 28.94 -6.51
C LEU A 171 19.06 29.66 -7.66
N PRO A 172 19.92 30.66 -7.36
CA PRO A 172 20.73 31.32 -8.38
C PRO A 172 21.50 30.27 -9.19
N PRO A 173 21.96 30.54 -10.43
CA PRO A 173 22.84 29.63 -11.17
C PRO A 173 24.08 29.25 -10.34
N GLU A 174 24.71 28.11 -10.64
CA GLU A 174 25.96 27.72 -9.97
C GLU A 174 26.99 28.84 -10.08
N ALA A 175 27.40 29.34 -8.92
CA ALA A 175 28.33 30.43 -8.75
C ALA A 175 29.72 29.81 -8.58
N PRO A 176 30.64 29.93 -9.57
CA PRO A 176 31.96 29.32 -9.53
C PRO A 176 32.75 29.60 -8.25
N GLU A 177 32.48 30.75 -7.63
CA GLU A 177 33.13 31.30 -6.45
C GLU A 177 32.94 30.43 -5.20
N PHE A 178 31.87 29.63 -5.13
CA PHE A 178 31.59 28.75 -3.99
C PHE A 178 32.21 27.35 -4.11
N HIS A 179 32.81 26.98 -5.27
CA HIS A 179 33.42 25.66 -5.45
C HIS A 179 34.66 25.41 -4.59
N ALA A 180 35.30 26.47 -4.08
CA ALA A 180 36.43 26.35 -3.17
C ALA A 180 36.04 25.78 -1.80
N ILE A 181 34.76 25.84 -1.43
CA ILE A 181 34.25 25.29 -0.16
C ILE A 181 33.96 23.80 -0.37
N VAL A 182 34.83 22.92 0.14
CA VAL A 182 34.63 21.48 0.03
C VAL A 182 33.61 21.01 1.07
N HIS A 183 32.51 20.39 0.64
CA HIS A 183 31.48 19.89 1.53
C HIS A 183 30.78 18.64 1.00
N ARG A 184 30.19 17.84 1.90
CA ARG A 184 29.40 16.66 1.53
C ARG A 184 28.04 16.58 2.24
N CYS A 185 27.95 17.09 3.47
CA CYS A 185 26.74 17.02 4.28
C CYS A 185 25.63 17.95 3.77
N LEU A 186 24.38 17.61 4.10
CA LEU A 186 23.20 18.38 3.70
C LEU A 186 23.17 19.78 4.32
N ALA A 187 23.63 19.91 5.58
CA ALA A 187 23.68 21.19 6.28
C ALA A 187 24.54 22.22 5.52
N MET A 188 25.75 21.84 5.11
CA MET A 188 26.62 22.73 4.34
C MET A 188 26.09 23.05 2.94
N LYS A 189 25.42 22.10 2.28
CA LYS A 189 24.72 22.37 1.01
C LYS A 189 23.66 23.46 1.15
N GLN A 190 22.91 23.45 2.26
CA GLN A 190 21.88 24.45 2.54
C GLN A 190 22.48 25.82 2.87
N VAL A 191 23.56 25.87 3.67
CA VAL A 191 24.25 27.13 4.02
C VAL A 191 24.82 27.80 2.77
N ILE A 192 25.44 27.05 1.86
CA ILE A 192 25.96 27.58 0.59
C ILE A 192 24.83 28.08 -0.31
N ALA A 193 23.70 27.36 -0.37
CA ALA A 193 22.54 27.79 -1.13
C ALA A 193 21.95 29.12 -0.60
N GLN A 194 21.94 29.32 0.72
CA GLN A 194 21.54 30.60 1.33
C GLN A 194 22.56 31.71 1.05
N ALA A 195 23.85 31.42 1.18
CA ALA A 195 24.91 32.38 0.90
C ALA A 195 24.87 32.88 -0.55
N ARG A 196 24.58 32.01 -1.53
CA ARG A 196 24.38 32.39 -2.94
C ARG A 196 23.26 33.39 -3.17
N ARG A 197 22.21 33.40 -2.32
CA ARG A 197 21.12 34.39 -2.43
C ARG A 197 21.53 35.77 -1.95
N ILE A 198 22.41 35.81 -0.95
CA ILE A 198 22.85 37.06 -0.31
C ILE A 198 24.10 37.61 -1.02
N ALA A 199 24.83 36.80 -1.78
CA ALA A 199 26.02 37.19 -2.53
C ALA A 199 25.88 38.44 -3.44
N PRO A 200 24.72 38.76 -4.04
CA PRO A 200 24.55 40.02 -4.79
C PRO A 200 24.51 41.28 -3.91
N GLU A 201 24.27 41.14 -2.61
CA GLU A 201 24.19 42.23 -1.65
C GLU A 201 25.59 42.56 -1.08
N ASP A 202 25.87 43.84 -0.85
CA ASP A 202 27.15 44.30 -0.27
C ASP A 202 27.17 44.13 1.27
N VAL A 203 27.11 42.87 1.71
CA VAL A 203 27.13 42.50 3.13
C VAL A 203 28.15 41.39 3.40
N PRO A 204 28.94 41.48 4.48
CA PRO A 204 29.88 40.43 4.84
C PRO A 204 29.14 39.18 5.34
N LEU A 205 29.53 38.02 4.82
CA LEU A 205 28.99 36.71 5.19
C LEU A 205 30.08 35.81 5.77
N LEU A 206 29.77 35.17 6.91
CA LEU A 206 30.61 34.14 7.51
C LEU A 206 29.91 32.78 7.39
N ILE A 207 30.56 31.84 6.71
CA ILE A 207 30.11 30.44 6.64
C ILE A 207 30.89 29.62 7.66
N GLN A 208 30.18 28.96 8.57
CA GLN A 208 30.76 28.04 9.56
C GLN A 208 30.46 26.60 9.16
N GLY A 209 31.47 25.74 9.22
CA GLY A 209 31.43 24.32 8.83
C GLY A 209 31.39 23.36 9.99
#